data_AF-A0A9D8Q6S2-F1
#
_entry.id   AF-A0A9D8Q6S2-F1
#
_cell.length_a   1.000
_cell.length_b   1.000
_cell.length_c   1.000
_cell.angle_alpha   90.00
_cell.angle_beta   90.00
_cell.angle_gamma   90.00
#
_symmetry.space_group_name_H-M   'P 1'
#
loop_
_entity.id
_entity.type
_entity.pdbx_description
1 polymer ?
#
loop_
_entity_poly.entity_id
_entity_poly.type
_entity_poly.pdbx_seq_one_letter_code
_entity_poly.pdbx_strand_id
1 'polypeptide(L)'
;QRPGQDLLAQARSGVMWLNGDEDQGPVPFGLAIADMLAGAAVAQGILAALVQKGRTGKGAHVETSLLEALIDFQFEVLTTHLNDGRRKPRRSEFRSAHAYLSAPYGVYATADGWLALAMTPLGKLRDLLELPALAPYAADPKSWFTERDAIKRIIAERLATRTVAEWLAILEPADIWCAKVLEWPELLESEGFRALDMLQTVTRDDGVSILTTRSPLRIDGKRNRTHRAAPQIGEQSAAIRKEFEL
;
A
#
# COMPACT_ATOMS: atom_id res chain seq x y z
N GLN A 1 17.95 -25.67 -5.28
CA GLN A 1 17.89 -24.27 -4.84
C GLN A 1 17.68 -23.37 -6.05
N ARG A 2 17.01 -22.22 -5.88
CA ARG A 2 16.71 -21.24 -6.94
C ARG A 2 17.05 -19.83 -6.42
N PRO A 3 17.38 -18.85 -7.29
CA PRO A 3 17.65 -17.48 -6.85
C PRO A 3 16.40 -16.87 -6.19
N GLY A 4 16.61 -16.19 -5.05
CA GLY A 4 15.60 -15.44 -4.31
C GLY A 4 15.84 -13.95 -4.50
N GLN A 5 15.03 -13.33 -5.35
CA GLN A 5 14.99 -11.89 -5.60
C GLN A 5 13.53 -11.46 -5.59
N ASP A 6 13.24 -10.27 -5.09
CA ASP A 6 11.89 -9.75 -4.93
C ASP A 6 11.00 -9.95 -6.17
N LEU A 7 11.42 -9.44 -7.34
CA LEU A 7 10.64 -9.52 -8.57
C LEU A 7 10.29 -10.96 -8.95
N LEU A 8 11.20 -11.90 -8.73
CA LEU A 8 10.98 -13.32 -8.99
C LEU A 8 10.02 -13.95 -7.97
N ALA A 9 10.03 -13.48 -6.72
CA ALA A 9 9.07 -13.88 -5.71
C ALA A 9 7.67 -13.33 -6.04
N GLN A 10 7.55 -12.06 -6.43
CA GLN A 10 6.30 -11.47 -6.92
C GLN A 10 5.70 -12.28 -8.06
N ALA A 11 6.51 -12.61 -9.08
CA ALA A 11 6.11 -13.40 -10.24
C ALA A 11 5.57 -14.80 -9.88
N ARG A 12 5.99 -15.37 -8.75
CA ARG A 12 5.57 -16.72 -8.29
C ARG A 12 4.48 -16.72 -7.24
N SER A 13 4.23 -15.58 -6.60
CA SER A 13 3.27 -15.47 -5.51
C SER A 13 1.82 -15.32 -5.98
N GLY A 14 1.59 -14.89 -7.23
CA GLY A 14 0.27 -14.50 -7.73
C GLY A 14 -0.03 -13.00 -7.57
N VAL A 15 0.72 -12.28 -6.73
CA VAL A 15 0.45 -10.87 -6.41
C VAL A 15 0.58 -9.96 -7.65
N MET A 16 1.52 -10.28 -8.55
CA MET A 16 1.75 -9.55 -9.79
C MET A 16 0.58 -9.69 -10.77
N TRP A 17 -0.07 -10.86 -10.81
CA TRP A 17 -1.23 -11.08 -11.67
C TRP A 17 -2.46 -10.31 -11.17
N LEU A 18 -2.59 -10.11 -9.86
CA LEU A 18 -3.74 -9.46 -9.25
C LEU A 18 -3.75 -7.93 -9.44
N ASN A 19 -2.60 -7.32 -9.72
CA ASN A 19 -2.44 -5.87 -9.88
C ASN A 19 -2.74 -5.37 -11.29
N GLY A 20 -3.29 -4.15 -11.38
CA GLY A 20 -3.60 -3.48 -12.65
C GLY A 20 -5.00 -3.79 -13.17
N ASP A 21 -5.33 -3.19 -14.32
CA ASP A 21 -6.58 -3.47 -15.04
C ASP A 21 -6.50 -4.86 -15.70
N GLU A 22 -7.66 -5.49 -15.91
CA GLU A 22 -7.76 -6.88 -16.40
C GLU A 22 -6.95 -7.11 -17.70
N ASP A 23 -6.93 -6.13 -18.60
CA ASP A 23 -6.27 -6.23 -19.91
C ASP A 23 -4.81 -5.71 -19.94
N GLN A 24 -4.28 -5.18 -18.83
CA GLN A 24 -2.90 -4.64 -18.76
C GLN A 24 -1.82 -5.73 -18.65
N GLY A 25 -2.21 -6.99 -18.50
CA GLY A 25 -1.30 -8.07 -18.09
C GLY A 25 -0.89 -7.95 -16.60
N PRO A 26 0.05 -8.80 -16.13
CA PRO A 26 0.58 -8.73 -14.77
C PRO A 26 1.42 -7.48 -14.53
N VAL A 27 1.15 -6.76 -13.44
CA VAL A 27 1.85 -5.51 -13.09
C VAL A 27 2.59 -5.71 -11.75
N PRO A 28 3.93 -5.61 -11.72
CA PRO A 28 4.68 -5.71 -10.46
C PRO A 28 4.35 -4.52 -9.55
N PHE A 29 4.49 -4.70 -8.24
CA PHE A 29 4.57 -3.56 -7.34
C PHE A 29 5.87 -2.80 -7.60
N GLY A 30 5.80 -1.47 -7.60
CA GLY A 30 6.95 -0.59 -7.83
C GLY A 30 7.97 -0.53 -6.69
N LEU A 31 7.84 -1.39 -5.67
CA LEU A 31 8.71 -1.50 -4.51
C LEU A 31 9.09 -2.96 -4.28
N ALA A 32 10.16 -3.17 -3.51
CA ALA A 32 10.57 -4.50 -3.06
C ALA A 32 9.67 -5.01 -1.93
N ILE A 33 8.39 -5.25 -2.24
CA ILE A 33 7.38 -5.64 -1.25
C ILE A 33 7.66 -7.00 -0.62
N ALA A 34 8.28 -7.93 -1.34
CA ALA A 34 8.60 -9.25 -0.81
C ALA A 34 9.69 -9.12 0.26
N ASP A 35 10.74 -8.35 -0.04
CA ASP A 35 11.85 -8.11 0.89
C ASP A 35 11.36 -7.36 2.14
N MET A 36 10.51 -6.34 1.94
CA MET A 36 9.93 -5.54 3.02
C MET A 36 9.02 -6.37 3.94
N LEU A 37 8.10 -7.16 3.37
CA LEU A 37 7.15 -7.97 4.13
C LEU A 37 7.85 -9.12 4.86
N ALA A 38 8.78 -9.81 4.20
CA ALA A 38 9.55 -10.88 4.84
C ALA A 38 10.44 -10.33 5.97
N GLY A 39 11.09 -9.18 5.76
CA GLY A 39 11.86 -8.51 6.82
C GLY A 39 10.99 -8.14 8.02
N ALA A 40 9.78 -7.62 7.78
CA ALA A 40 8.82 -7.32 8.84
C ALA A 40 8.35 -8.59 9.58
N ALA A 41 8.05 -9.67 8.86
CA ALA A 41 7.64 -10.96 9.43
C ALA A 41 8.74 -11.57 10.32
N VAL A 42 10.01 -11.55 9.87
CA VAL A 42 11.14 -12.00 10.69
C VAL A 42 11.29 -11.14 11.95
N ALA A 43 11.19 -9.82 11.83
CA ALA A 43 11.26 -8.94 12.98
C ALA A 43 10.15 -9.25 14.01
N GLN A 44 8.91 -9.47 13.56
CA GLN A 44 7.80 -9.91 14.43
C GLN A 44 8.09 -11.25 15.10
N GLY A 45 8.60 -12.24 14.36
CA GLY A 45 8.99 -13.54 14.90
C GLY A 45 10.11 -13.44 15.95
N ILE A 46 11.11 -12.60 15.71
CA ILE A 46 12.19 -12.33 16.69
C ILE A 46 11.61 -11.69 17.96
N LEU A 47 10.72 -10.71 17.84
CA LEU A 47 10.06 -10.09 19.00
C LEU A 47 9.24 -11.12 19.80
N ALA A 48 8.49 -11.99 19.12
CA ALA A 48 7.76 -13.08 19.77
C ALA A 48 8.70 -14.07 20.50
N ALA A 49 9.81 -14.44 19.85
CA ALA A 49 10.84 -15.29 20.43
C ALA A 49 11.52 -14.65 21.65
N LEU A 50 11.74 -13.33 21.65
CA LEU A 50 12.27 -12.61 22.81
C LEU A 50 11.30 -12.65 24.00
N VAL A 51 9.99 -12.47 23.75
CA VAL A 51 8.96 -12.64 24.80
C VAL A 51 8.93 -14.07 25.33
N GLN A 52 8.98 -15.07 24.44
CA GLN A 52 9.04 -16.49 24.83
C GLN A 52 10.30 -16.79 25.66
N LYS A 53 11.46 -16.29 25.25
CA LYS A 53 12.73 -16.44 25.97
C LYS A 53 12.65 -15.82 27.35
N GLY A 54 12.05 -14.65 27.49
CA GLY A 54 11.85 -14.01 28.81
C GLY A 54 11.02 -14.85 29.77
N ARG A 55 10.07 -15.66 29.25
CA ARG A 55 9.22 -16.54 30.08
C ARG A 55 9.82 -17.92 30.34
N THR A 56 10.59 -18.45 29.39
CA THR A 56 11.00 -19.86 29.40
C THR A 56 12.50 -20.07 29.57
N GLY A 57 13.30 -19.01 29.42
CA GLY A 57 14.76 -19.06 29.33
C GLY A 57 15.31 -19.66 28.03
N LYS A 58 14.45 -20.14 27.12
CA LYS A 58 14.84 -20.83 25.88
C LYS A 58 14.76 -19.90 24.67
N GLY A 59 15.77 -19.95 23.81
CA GLY A 59 15.74 -19.30 22.50
C GLY A 59 14.83 -20.02 21.51
N ALA A 60 14.68 -19.44 20.32
CA ALA A 60 13.93 -20.01 19.20
C ALA A 60 14.67 -19.78 17.88
N HIS A 61 14.44 -20.68 16.91
CA HIS A 61 14.82 -20.49 15.52
C HIS A 61 13.62 -19.88 14.78
N VAL A 62 13.81 -18.73 14.14
CA VAL A 62 12.77 -17.99 13.42
C VAL A 62 13.12 -18.02 11.93
N GLU A 63 12.20 -18.51 11.11
CA GLU A 63 12.38 -18.62 9.67
C GLU A 63 11.11 -18.20 8.93
N THR A 64 11.30 -17.68 7.71
CA THR A 64 10.26 -17.36 6.73
C THR A 64 10.90 -17.30 5.34
N SER A 65 10.09 -17.18 4.29
CA SER A 65 10.54 -16.88 2.94
C SER A 65 9.85 -15.65 2.34
N LEU A 66 10.46 -15.07 1.31
CA LEU A 66 9.83 -14.02 0.48
C LEU A 66 8.47 -14.48 -0.07
N LEU A 67 8.35 -15.76 -0.41
CA LEU A 67 7.14 -16.31 -1.01
C LEU A 67 6.02 -16.47 0.03
N GLU A 68 6.32 -17.00 1.21
CA GLU A 68 5.33 -17.12 2.30
C GLU A 68 4.78 -15.75 2.70
N ALA A 69 5.66 -14.73 2.83
CA ALA A 69 5.24 -13.37 3.13
C ALA A 69 4.30 -12.79 2.07
N LEU A 70 4.56 -13.04 0.78
CA LEU A 70 3.67 -12.58 -0.29
C LEU A 70 2.37 -13.37 -0.39
N ILE A 71 2.36 -14.65 -0.04
CA ILE A 71 1.13 -15.46 -0.01
C ILE A 71 0.23 -14.97 1.12
N ASP A 72 0.80 -14.76 2.32
CA ASP A 72 0.08 -14.20 3.47
C ASP A 72 -0.46 -12.79 3.17
N PHE A 73 0.32 -11.95 2.48
CA PHE A 73 -0.12 -10.61 2.08
C PHE A 73 -1.38 -10.59 1.18
N GLN A 74 -1.68 -11.70 0.51
CA GLN A 74 -2.86 -11.85 -0.36
C GLN A 74 -4.08 -12.42 0.38
N PHE A 75 -4.05 -12.54 1.72
CA PHE A 75 -5.02 -13.34 2.48
C PHE A 75 -6.48 -13.06 2.11
N GLU A 76 -6.90 -11.80 1.96
CA GLU A 76 -8.31 -11.46 1.73
C GLU A 76 -8.84 -12.06 0.42
N VAL A 77 -8.16 -11.73 -0.69
CA VAL A 77 -8.56 -12.16 -2.05
C VAL A 77 -8.34 -13.66 -2.22
N LEU A 78 -7.22 -14.19 -1.71
CA LEU A 78 -6.89 -15.60 -1.79
C LEU A 78 -7.87 -16.45 -0.96
N THR A 79 -8.22 -16.02 0.24
CA THR A 79 -9.21 -16.72 1.09
C THR A 79 -10.59 -16.69 0.42
N THR A 80 -10.98 -15.57 -0.17
CA THR A 80 -12.23 -15.48 -0.94
C THR A 80 -12.23 -16.50 -2.08
N HIS A 81 -11.18 -16.55 -2.90
CA HIS A 81 -11.03 -17.56 -3.95
C HIS A 81 -11.17 -18.99 -3.39
N LEU A 82 -10.47 -19.32 -2.30
CA LEU A 82 -10.50 -20.66 -1.71
C LEU A 82 -11.88 -21.10 -1.20
N ASN A 83 -12.73 -20.16 -0.78
CA ASN A 83 -14.04 -20.44 -0.18
C ASN A 83 -15.22 -20.16 -1.11
N ASP A 84 -14.98 -19.50 -2.25
CA ASP A 84 -15.99 -19.14 -3.23
C ASP A 84 -15.96 -20.06 -4.46
N GLY A 85 -15.89 -21.38 -4.20
CA GLY A 85 -15.82 -22.41 -5.24
C GLY A 85 -14.58 -22.33 -6.12
N ARG A 86 -13.48 -21.72 -5.65
CA ARG A 86 -12.25 -21.51 -6.42
C ARG A 86 -12.48 -20.71 -7.70
N ARG A 87 -13.47 -19.82 -7.70
CA ARG A 87 -13.68 -18.87 -8.81
C ARG A 87 -12.49 -17.93 -8.89
N LYS A 88 -11.87 -17.83 -10.07
CA LYS A 88 -10.77 -16.89 -10.31
C LYS A 88 -11.29 -15.45 -10.11
N PRO A 89 -10.61 -14.62 -9.29
CA PRO A 89 -10.97 -13.20 -9.19
C PRO A 89 -10.94 -12.54 -10.57
N ARG A 90 -11.96 -11.74 -10.90
CA ARG A 90 -11.96 -10.89 -12.10
C ARG A 90 -11.55 -9.49 -11.70
N ARG A 91 -10.48 -8.93 -12.26
CA ARG A 91 -10.12 -7.51 -12.01
C ARG A 91 -11.04 -6.59 -12.82
N SER A 92 -11.09 -5.32 -12.46
CA SER A 92 -11.82 -4.34 -13.28
C SER A 92 -11.09 -4.17 -14.61
N GLU A 93 -11.83 -4.02 -15.71
CA GLU A 93 -11.23 -3.65 -17.01
C GLU A 93 -10.85 -2.17 -17.05
N PHE A 94 -11.41 -1.37 -16.15
CA PHE A 94 -11.18 0.07 -16.11
C PHE A 94 -11.02 0.56 -14.67
N ARG A 95 -9.87 1.17 -14.37
CA ARG A 95 -9.57 1.78 -13.05
C ARG A 95 -9.78 0.78 -11.90
N SER A 96 -9.18 -0.40 -12.06
CA SER A 96 -9.12 -1.45 -11.06
C SER A 96 -8.29 -1.00 -9.86
N ALA A 97 -8.88 -1.13 -8.68
CA ALA A 97 -8.19 -0.90 -7.41
C ALA A 97 -8.45 -2.04 -6.40
N HIS A 98 -9.39 -2.95 -6.71
CA HIS A 98 -9.62 -4.20 -5.99
C HIS A 98 -10.46 -5.14 -6.85
N ALA A 99 -10.18 -6.45 -6.83
CA ALA A 99 -10.89 -7.41 -7.67
C ALA A 99 -12.35 -7.65 -7.24
N TYR A 100 -12.67 -7.44 -5.96
CA TYR A 100 -13.99 -7.75 -5.40
C TYR A 100 -14.83 -6.53 -5.00
N LEU A 101 -14.32 -5.30 -5.17
CA LEU A 101 -15.10 -4.10 -4.84
C LEU A 101 -15.95 -3.64 -6.01
N SER A 102 -17.15 -3.14 -5.68
CA SER A 102 -18.10 -2.56 -6.62
C SER A 102 -17.68 -1.15 -7.04
N ALA A 103 -18.32 -0.64 -8.11
CA ALA A 103 -18.28 0.79 -8.39
C ALA A 103 -18.87 1.57 -7.20
N PRO A 104 -18.32 2.75 -6.87
CA PRO A 104 -17.35 3.51 -7.66
C PRO A 104 -15.89 3.33 -7.20
N TYR A 105 -15.54 2.24 -6.53
CA TYR A 105 -14.19 2.05 -5.98
C TYR A 105 -13.11 2.03 -7.07
N GLY A 106 -12.23 3.03 -7.09
CA GLY A 106 -11.22 3.18 -8.13
C GLY A 106 -10.44 4.50 -8.07
N VAL A 107 -9.58 4.69 -9.07
CA VAL A 107 -8.77 5.91 -9.25
C VAL A 107 -9.09 6.52 -10.60
N TYR A 108 -9.54 7.77 -10.61
CA TYR A 108 -10.11 8.45 -11.77
C TYR A 108 -9.29 9.67 -12.16
N ALA A 109 -9.13 9.87 -13.47
CA ALA A 109 -8.52 11.09 -13.97
C ALA A 109 -9.48 12.27 -13.74
N THR A 110 -8.88 13.43 -13.48
CA THR A 110 -9.51 14.74 -13.40
C THR A 110 -8.83 15.68 -14.39
N ALA A 111 -9.20 16.96 -14.44
CA ALA A 111 -8.58 17.91 -15.36
C ALA A 111 -7.07 18.14 -15.10
N ASP A 112 -6.60 17.96 -13.86
CA ASP A 112 -5.25 18.31 -13.41
C ASP A 112 -4.59 17.24 -12.52
N GLY A 113 -5.09 16.00 -12.53
CA GLY A 113 -4.53 14.92 -11.71
C GLY A 113 -5.46 13.74 -11.53
N TRP A 114 -5.34 13.06 -10.40
CA TRP A 114 -6.08 11.83 -10.10
C TRP A 114 -6.82 11.92 -8.77
N LEU A 115 -8.07 11.44 -8.77
CA LEU A 115 -8.92 11.33 -7.59
C LEU A 115 -9.20 9.86 -7.31
N ALA A 116 -8.84 9.39 -6.12
CA ALA A 116 -9.32 8.13 -5.59
C ALA A 116 -10.73 8.31 -5.03
N LEU A 117 -11.62 7.37 -5.31
CA LEU A 117 -12.98 7.35 -4.81
C LEU A 117 -13.28 5.96 -4.24
N ALA A 118 -13.87 5.90 -3.05
CA ALA A 118 -14.14 4.67 -2.33
C ALA A 118 -15.60 4.58 -1.87
N MET A 119 -16.14 3.36 -1.90
CA MET A 119 -17.32 2.88 -1.14
C MET A 119 -18.45 3.91 -0.92
N THR A 120 -18.96 4.48 -2.02
CA THR A 120 -19.98 5.54 -1.96
C THR A 120 -21.29 5.10 -2.63
N PRO A 121 -22.47 5.35 -2.01
CA PRO A 121 -23.75 5.06 -2.66
C PRO A 121 -23.93 5.83 -3.96
N LEU A 122 -24.27 5.13 -5.06
CA LEU A 122 -24.39 5.77 -6.38
C LEU A 122 -25.51 6.81 -6.46
N GLY A 123 -26.58 6.70 -5.67
CA GLY A 123 -27.63 7.72 -5.62
C GLY A 123 -27.11 9.08 -5.11
N LYS A 124 -26.25 9.06 -4.09
CA LYS A 124 -25.62 10.26 -3.55
C LYS A 124 -24.60 10.83 -4.53
N LEU A 125 -23.80 9.95 -5.14
CA LEU A 125 -22.80 10.36 -6.13
C LEU A 125 -23.46 10.92 -7.40
N ARG A 126 -24.59 10.36 -7.84
CA ARG A 126 -25.43 10.88 -8.93
C ARG A 126 -25.78 12.35 -8.71
N ASP A 127 -26.24 12.68 -7.50
CA ASP A 127 -26.69 14.03 -7.17
C ASP A 127 -25.51 15.00 -7.08
N LEU A 128 -24.43 14.61 -6.41
CA LEU A 128 -23.22 15.44 -6.26
C LEU A 128 -22.48 15.69 -7.58
N LEU A 129 -22.46 14.70 -8.47
CA LEU A 129 -21.80 14.81 -9.78
C LEU A 129 -22.75 15.28 -10.89
N GLU A 130 -24.03 15.49 -10.59
CA GLU A 130 -25.08 15.84 -11.56
C GLU A 130 -25.14 14.85 -12.73
N LEU A 131 -25.08 13.55 -12.41
CA LEU A 131 -24.97 12.45 -13.37
C LEU A 131 -26.27 11.63 -13.47
N PRO A 132 -27.33 12.10 -14.15
CA PRO A 132 -28.59 11.37 -14.23
C PRO A 132 -28.46 9.96 -14.83
N ALA A 133 -27.42 9.70 -15.62
CA ALA A 133 -27.07 8.37 -16.14
C ALA A 133 -26.82 7.32 -15.04
N LEU A 134 -26.53 7.73 -13.80
CA LEU A 134 -26.40 6.82 -12.67
C LEU A 134 -27.74 6.43 -12.02
N ALA A 135 -28.86 7.03 -12.41
CA ALA A 135 -30.17 6.75 -11.80
C ALA A 135 -30.63 5.28 -11.91
N PRO A 136 -30.48 4.59 -13.07
CA PRO A 136 -30.84 3.18 -13.16
C PRO A 136 -30.02 2.31 -12.20
N TYR A 137 -28.73 2.60 -12.05
CA TYR A 137 -27.83 1.87 -11.16
C TYR A 137 -28.07 2.18 -9.69
N ALA A 138 -28.42 3.42 -9.34
CA ALA A 138 -28.78 3.77 -7.98
C ALA A 138 -30.03 3.02 -7.48
N ALA A 139 -30.94 2.64 -8.40
CA ALA A 139 -32.12 1.84 -8.10
C ALA A 139 -31.85 0.33 -8.00
N ASP A 140 -30.71 -0.16 -8.51
CA ASP A 140 -30.30 -1.57 -8.42
C ASP A 140 -28.85 -1.73 -7.90
N PRO A 141 -28.66 -1.82 -6.57
CA PRO A 141 -27.33 -2.01 -5.98
C PRO A 141 -26.56 -3.26 -6.47
N LYS A 142 -27.22 -4.27 -7.04
CA LYS A 142 -26.53 -5.44 -7.60
C LYS A 142 -25.71 -5.06 -8.83
N SER A 143 -26.19 -4.09 -9.60
CA SER A 143 -25.50 -3.61 -10.80
C SER A 143 -24.13 -3.00 -10.48
N TRP A 144 -23.91 -2.54 -9.25
CA TRP A 144 -22.64 -1.91 -8.87
C TRP A 144 -21.47 -2.90 -8.93
N PHE A 145 -21.75 -4.20 -8.83
CA PHE A 145 -20.79 -5.27 -9.01
C PHE A 145 -20.78 -5.78 -10.45
N THR A 146 -21.94 -6.08 -11.03
CA THR A 146 -22.04 -6.73 -12.35
C THR A 146 -21.76 -5.79 -13.52
N GLU A 147 -22.04 -4.49 -13.36
CA GLU A 147 -21.85 -3.43 -14.35
C GLU A 147 -20.82 -2.39 -13.89
N ARG A 148 -19.94 -2.77 -12.96
CA ARG A 148 -18.99 -1.85 -12.33
C ARG A 148 -18.19 -1.05 -13.35
N ASP A 149 -17.69 -1.69 -14.41
CA ASP A 149 -16.82 -1.01 -15.39
C ASP A 149 -17.61 0.04 -16.20
N ALA A 150 -18.87 -0.22 -16.53
CA ALA A 150 -19.74 0.76 -17.19
C ALA A 150 -20.02 1.97 -16.29
N ILE A 151 -20.36 1.72 -15.02
CA ILE A 151 -20.57 2.76 -14.00
C ILE A 151 -19.31 3.61 -13.83
N LYS A 152 -18.14 2.97 -13.72
CA LYS A 152 -16.85 3.66 -13.58
C LYS A 152 -16.55 4.57 -14.77
N ARG A 153 -16.88 4.16 -16.00
CA ARG A 153 -16.67 4.98 -17.20
C ARG A 153 -17.54 6.25 -17.18
N ILE A 154 -18.82 6.12 -16.81
CA ILE A 154 -19.74 7.26 -16.65
C ILE A 154 -19.21 8.25 -15.61
N ILE A 155 -18.74 7.74 -14.47
CA ILE A 155 -18.14 8.58 -13.42
C ILE A 155 -16.86 9.26 -13.90
N ALA A 156 -15.99 8.52 -14.59
CA ALA A 156 -14.71 9.03 -15.08
C ALA A 156 -14.88 10.18 -16.07
N GLU A 157 -15.84 10.09 -17.00
CA GLU A 157 -16.14 11.15 -17.95
C GLU A 157 -16.50 12.46 -17.23
N ARG A 158 -17.29 12.39 -16.16
CA ARG A 158 -17.62 13.57 -15.38
C ARG A 158 -16.44 14.08 -14.58
N LEU A 159 -15.72 13.21 -13.87
CA LEU A 159 -14.59 13.62 -13.04
C LEU A 159 -13.47 14.28 -13.88
N ALA A 160 -13.30 13.89 -15.15
CA ALA A 160 -12.34 14.52 -16.06
C ALA A 160 -12.64 16.01 -16.36
N THR A 161 -13.85 16.50 -16.08
CA THR A 161 -14.27 17.87 -16.48
C THR A 161 -13.86 18.98 -15.52
N ARG A 162 -13.41 18.65 -14.30
CA ARG A 162 -12.97 19.63 -13.28
C ARG A 162 -11.70 19.16 -12.62
N THR A 163 -11.02 20.07 -11.95
CA THR A 163 -9.80 19.80 -11.18
C THR A 163 -10.09 18.93 -9.95
N VAL A 164 -9.05 18.31 -9.38
CA VAL A 164 -9.16 17.56 -8.12
C VAL A 164 -9.70 18.46 -7.01
N ALA A 165 -9.21 19.69 -6.90
CA ALA A 165 -9.60 20.62 -5.85
C ALA A 165 -11.10 20.98 -5.90
N GLU A 166 -11.63 21.21 -7.11
CA GLU A 166 -13.06 21.47 -7.31
C GLU A 166 -13.92 20.28 -6.92
N TRP A 167 -13.47 19.05 -7.20
CA TRP A 167 -14.21 17.85 -6.79
C TRP A 167 -14.15 17.62 -5.28
N LEU A 168 -12.99 17.78 -4.65
CA LEU A 168 -12.86 17.62 -3.20
C LEU A 168 -13.76 18.61 -2.46
N ALA A 169 -13.87 19.86 -2.93
CA ALA A 169 -14.76 20.87 -2.35
C ALA A 169 -16.25 20.49 -2.41
N ILE A 170 -16.65 19.58 -3.29
CA ILE A 170 -18.03 19.06 -3.41
C ILE A 170 -18.20 17.76 -2.60
N LEU A 171 -17.22 16.86 -2.71
CA LEU A 171 -17.32 15.49 -2.22
C LEU A 171 -17.01 15.39 -0.72
N GLU A 172 -15.98 16.08 -0.22
CA GLU A 172 -15.56 15.98 1.19
C GLU A 172 -16.64 16.50 2.16
N PRO A 173 -17.27 17.68 1.95
CA PRO A 173 -18.34 18.15 2.85
C PRO A 173 -19.57 17.23 2.84
N ALA A 174 -19.73 16.46 1.77
CA ALA A 174 -20.77 15.47 1.65
C ALA A 174 -20.36 14.11 2.24
N ASP A 175 -19.25 13.98 2.98
CA ASP A 175 -18.78 12.72 3.58
C ASP A 175 -18.62 11.60 2.54
N ILE A 176 -18.12 11.96 1.36
CA ILE A 176 -17.70 11.01 0.34
C ILE A 176 -16.24 10.63 0.60
N TRP A 177 -15.95 9.34 0.60
CA TRP A 177 -14.58 8.87 0.77
C TRP A 177 -13.81 9.05 -0.53
N CYS A 178 -13.10 10.16 -0.62
CA CYS A 178 -12.26 10.49 -1.75
C CYS A 178 -10.95 11.14 -1.29
N ALA A 179 -9.92 11.05 -2.14
CA ALA A 179 -8.66 11.70 -1.88
C ALA A 179 -7.92 11.99 -3.19
N LYS A 180 -7.14 13.07 -3.21
CA LYS A 180 -6.16 13.29 -4.28
C LYS A 180 -5.09 12.18 -4.23
N VAL A 181 -4.71 11.64 -5.39
CA VAL A 181 -3.49 10.83 -5.50
C VAL A 181 -2.31 11.80 -5.60
N LEU A 182 -1.44 11.79 -4.59
CA LEU A 182 -0.31 12.71 -4.51
C LEU A 182 0.93 12.15 -5.20
N GLU A 183 1.60 12.99 -5.98
CA GLU A 183 2.98 12.76 -6.38
C GLU A 183 3.95 13.19 -5.26
N TRP A 184 5.23 12.80 -5.33
CA TRP A 184 6.19 13.06 -4.25
C TRP A 184 6.33 14.54 -3.87
N PRO A 185 6.45 15.51 -4.80
CA PRO A 185 6.52 16.93 -4.41
C PRO A 185 5.30 17.36 -3.58
N GLU A 186 4.10 17.00 -4.02
CA GLU A 186 2.85 17.33 -3.35
C GLU A 186 2.71 16.62 -2.00
N LEU A 187 3.14 15.35 -1.92
CA LEU A 187 3.19 14.60 -0.67
C LEU A 187 4.07 15.31 0.35
N LEU A 188 5.30 15.69 -0.02
CA LEU A 188 6.26 16.36 0.86
C LEU A 188 5.74 17.72 1.35
N GLU A 189 4.94 18.40 0.53
CA GLU A 189 4.31 19.68 0.86
C GLU A 189 3.00 19.55 1.63
N SER A 190 2.38 18.37 1.66
CA SER A 190 1.09 18.15 2.32
C SER A 190 1.17 18.36 3.83
N GLU A 191 0.08 18.88 4.41
CA GLU A 191 -0.07 19.00 5.86
C GLU A 191 0.06 17.63 6.54
N GLY A 192 -0.53 16.59 5.95
CA GLY A 192 -0.46 15.21 6.45
C GLY A 192 0.99 14.72 6.59
N PHE A 193 1.82 14.88 5.56
CA PHE A 193 3.22 14.47 5.62
C PHE A 193 4.03 15.27 6.66
N ARG A 194 3.86 16.59 6.69
CA ARG A 194 4.51 17.46 7.67
C ARG A 194 4.12 17.09 9.10
N ALA A 195 2.84 16.81 9.33
CA ALA A 195 2.31 16.39 10.61
C ALA A 195 2.88 15.04 11.06
N LEU A 196 3.22 14.14 10.13
CA LEU A 196 3.86 12.87 10.45
C LEU A 196 5.33 13.03 10.86
N ASP A 197 6.02 14.07 10.38
CA ASP A 197 7.42 14.38 10.74
C ASP A 197 8.33 13.16 10.54
N MET A 198 8.31 12.64 9.31
CA MET A 198 8.96 11.38 8.95
C MET A 198 10.43 11.53 8.53
N LEU A 199 10.88 12.74 8.20
CA LEU A 199 12.24 12.97 7.71
C LEU A 199 13.23 13.15 8.86
N GLN A 200 14.42 12.59 8.73
CA GLN A 200 15.57 12.78 9.61
C GLN A 200 16.85 12.93 8.79
N THR A 201 17.82 13.70 9.29
CA THR A 201 19.17 13.72 8.73
C THR A 201 20.06 12.81 9.56
N VAL A 202 20.75 11.89 8.90
CA VAL A 202 21.77 11.03 9.50
C VAL A 202 23.13 11.42 8.95
N THR A 203 24.15 11.40 9.80
CA THR A 203 25.51 11.82 9.45
C THR A 203 26.51 10.74 9.83
N ARG A 204 27.49 10.52 8.97
CA ARG A 204 28.64 9.66 9.21
C ARG A 204 29.81 10.48 9.76
N ASP A 205 30.73 9.82 10.45
CA ASP A 205 31.86 10.48 11.13
C ASP A 205 32.80 11.23 10.19
N ASP A 206 32.81 10.89 8.89
CA ASP A 206 33.55 11.60 7.83
C ASP A 206 32.79 12.82 7.27
N GLY A 207 31.68 13.21 7.90
CA GLY A 207 30.88 14.38 7.56
C GLY A 207 29.79 14.15 6.52
N VAL A 208 29.72 12.96 5.90
CA VAL A 208 28.68 12.65 4.90
C VAL A 208 27.30 12.61 5.57
N SER A 209 26.39 13.47 5.11
CA SER A 209 25.02 13.58 5.64
C SER A 209 23.98 13.20 4.59
N ILE A 210 22.93 12.48 5.03
CA ILE A 210 21.84 12.00 4.18
C ILE A 210 20.51 12.34 4.84
N LEU A 211 19.61 12.97 4.09
CA LEU A 211 18.20 13.12 4.46
C LEU A 211 17.45 11.83 4.12
N THR A 212 16.80 11.23 5.11
CA THR A 212 16.10 9.94 4.96
C THR A 212 14.88 9.88 5.90
N THR A 213 14.17 8.76 5.93
CA THR A 213 13.05 8.55 6.84
C THR A 213 13.49 8.03 8.21
N ARG A 214 12.77 8.40 9.26
CA ARG A 214 12.82 7.75 10.58
C ARG A 214 11.91 6.53 10.62
N SER A 215 12.04 5.74 11.69
CA SER A 215 11.09 4.66 12.00
C SER A 215 9.65 5.21 12.02
N PRO A 216 8.66 4.51 11.47
CA PRO A 216 7.27 4.96 11.52
C PRO A 216 6.66 4.89 12.93
N LEU A 217 7.31 4.18 13.86
CA LEU A 217 6.79 3.93 15.19
C LEU A 217 6.86 5.17 16.10
N ARG A 218 5.90 5.25 17.03
CA ARG A 218 5.96 6.11 18.21
C ARG A 218 5.93 5.23 19.45
N ILE A 219 6.86 5.44 20.37
CA ILE A 219 6.92 4.72 21.64
C ILE A 219 6.72 5.77 22.73
N ASP A 220 5.68 5.59 23.56
CA ASP A 220 5.27 6.56 24.58
C ASP A 220 5.09 7.98 24.05
N GLY A 221 4.47 8.08 22.86
CA GLY A 221 4.25 9.34 22.14
C GLY A 221 5.50 9.92 21.47
N LYS A 222 6.69 9.35 21.68
CA LYS A 222 7.96 9.86 21.14
C LYS A 222 8.28 9.26 19.78
N ARG A 223 8.69 10.13 18.86
CA ARG A 223 9.23 9.75 17.54
C ARG A 223 10.72 9.52 17.66
N ASN A 224 11.14 8.26 17.70
CA ASN A 224 12.56 7.94 17.79
C ASN A 224 13.29 8.30 16.48
N ARG A 225 14.44 8.94 16.62
CA ARG A 225 15.33 9.37 15.53
C ARG A 225 16.74 8.83 15.80
N THR A 226 17.48 8.59 14.74
CA THR A 226 18.91 8.31 14.80
C THR A 226 19.68 9.45 14.15
N HIS A 227 20.86 9.75 14.66
CA HIS A 227 21.76 10.75 14.08
C HIS A 227 22.92 10.12 13.32
N ARG A 228 23.19 8.83 13.55
CA ARG A 228 24.31 8.12 12.94
C ARG A 228 23.85 7.48 11.63
N ALA A 229 24.59 7.74 10.55
CA ALA A 229 24.39 7.10 9.25
C ALA A 229 24.92 5.66 9.21
N ALA A 230 24.72 4.98 8.08
CA ALA A 230 25.27 3.63 7.88
C ALA A 230 26.81 3.63 8.00
N PRO A 231 27.39 2.63 8.68
CA PRO A 231 28.84 2.55 8.87
C PRO A 231 29.56 2.27 7.53
N GLN A 232 30.84 2.64 7.45
CA GLN A 232 31.70 2.20 6.37
C GLN A 232 31.95 0.69 6.44
N ILE A 233 32.33 0.09 5.31
CA ILE A 233 32.75 -1.31 5.28
C ILE A 233 33.90 -1.50 6.25
N GLY A 234 33.67 -2.33 7.26
CA GLY A 234 34.69 -2.70 8.26
C GLY A 234 34.91 -1.69 9.40
N GLU A 235 34.14 -0.59 9.48
CA GLU A 235 34.32 0.48 10.47
C GLU A 235 34.39 -0.02 11.93
N GLN A 236 33.56 -1.01 12.28
CA GLN A 236 33.49 -1.53 13.65
C GLN A 236 34.31 -2.81 13.87
N SER A 237 35.09 -3.27 12.88
CA SER A 237 35.71 -4.60 12.92
C SER A 237 36.69 -4.77 14.09
N ALA A 238 37.56 -3.78 14.33
CA ALA A 238 38.56 -3.86 15.40
C ALA A 238 37.92 -3.84 16.80
N ALA A 239 36.86 -3.03 16.98
CA ALA A 239 36.12 -2.97 18.23
C ALA A 239 35.43 -4.30 18.54
N ILE A 240 34.76 -4.90 17.55
CA ILE A 240 34.10 -6.20 17.69
C ILE A 240 35.11 -7.31 18.02
N ARG A 241 36.25 -7.39 17.31
CA ARG A 241 37.28 -8.40 17.62
C ARG A 241 37.79 -8.29 19.06
N LYS A 242 38.02 -7.07 19.53
CA LYS A 242 38.43 -6.80 20.90
C LYS A 242 37.36 -7.20 21.93
N GLU A 243 36.09 -6.91 21.66
CA GLU A 243 34.97 -7.24 22.55
C GLU A 243 34.79 -8.75 22.75
N PHE A 244 34.97 -9.53 21.68
CA PHE A 244 34.76 -10.98 21.69
C PHE A 244 36.05 -11.80 21.82
N GLU A 245 37.20 -11.16 22.09
CA GLU A 245 38.52 -11.81 22.23
C GLU A 245 38.88 -12.72 21.03
N LEU A 246 38.56 -12.26 19.81
CA LEU A 246 38.81 -12.97 18.54
C LEU A 246 40.17 -12.66 17.90
#